data_AF-A0A5C6EC08-F1
#
_entry.id   AF-A0A5C6EC08-F1
#
_cell.length_a   1.000
_cell.length_b   1.000
_cell.length_c   1.000
_cell.angle_alpha   90.00
_cell.angle_beta   90.00
_cell.angle_gamma   90.00
#
_symmetry.space_group_name_H-M   'P 1'
#
loop_
_entity.id
_entity.type
_entity.pdbx_description
1 polymer ?
#
loop_
_entity_poly.entity_id
_entity_poly.type
_entity_poly.pdbx_seq_one_letter_code
_entity_poly.pdbx_strand_id
1 'polypeptide(L)'
;MMKYIALLTISVFSLLSHGSTCRADSWGPITKFEFRSENDRYLLRIEPHNNWPDKPGHCRGILYRLNGEKRNEIWSRFLVNNHAPVSVFVANTGNYVVTMDEWHSVGELPVVVYGKRGELVRVHSTDSLGLKDDIEHIKQTVSSYWWNEDSTSFFGPEGETFFIRLHWGKLLMLELRDGDLMDDEWYEIAKGWAMPEKKWKALHDYAKQKLGAKPTAQP
;
A
#
# COMPACT_ATOMS: atom_id res chain seq x y z
N MET A 1 -10.38 26.85 -81.42
CA MET A 1 -11.29 26.09 -80.54
C MET A 1 -10.45 25.47 -79.42
N MET A 2 -10.62 26.00 -78.20
CA MET A 2 -9.89 25.64 -76.98
C MET A 2 -10.17 24.21 -76.51
N LYS A 3 -9.15 23.53 -75.96
CA LYS A 3 -9.32 22.54 -74.89
C LYS A 3 -8.16 22.67 -73.89
N TYR A 4 -8.45 23.26 -72.73
CA TYR A 4 -7.57 23.25 -71.55
C TYR A 4 -7.83 21.95 -70.79
N ILE A 5 -6.76 21.20 -70.48
CA ILE A 5 -6.80 20.06 -69.56
C ILE A 5 -6.25 20.55 -68.22
N ALA A 6 -7.12 20.68 -67.23
CA ALA A 6 -6.74 20.96 -65.85
C ALA A 6 -6.44 19.63 -65.15
N LEU A 7 -5.19 19.41 -64.75
CA LEU A 7 -4.79 18.31 -63.87
C LEU A 7 -4.98 18.75 -62.43
N LEU A 8 -5.95 18.14 -61.75
CA LEU A 8 -6.26 18.35 -60.34
C LEU A 8 -5.38 17.38 -59.51
N THR A 9 -4.37 17.89 -58.82
CA THR A 9 -3.60 17.10 -57.84
C THR A 9 -4.29 17.16 -56.48
N ILE A 10 -4.86 16.04 -56.04
CA ILE A 10 -5.43 15.89 -54.70
C ILE A 10 -4.28 15.53 -53.75
N SER A 11 -3.82 16.51 -52.95
CA SER A 11 -2.94 16.25 -51.81
C SER A 11 -3.78 15.72 -50.64
N VAL A 12 -3.66 14.42 -50.36
CA VAL A 12 -4.24 13.79 -49.16
C VAL A 12 -3.32 14.12 -47.97
N PHE A 13 -3.78 15.04 -47.11
CA PHE A 13 -3.13 15.37 -45.85
C PHE A 13 -3.58 14.35 -44.79
N SER A 14 -2.78 13.32 -44.56
CA SER A 14 -3.03 12.33 -43.49
C SER A 14 -2.75 12.96 -42.13
N LEU A 15 -3.79 13.39 -41.42
CA LEU A 15 -3.74 13.73 -40.00
C LEU A 15 -3.41 12.47 -39.19
N LEU A 16 -2.15 12.34 -38.76
CA LEU A 16 -1.75 11.40 -37.72
C LEU A 16 -2.34 11.88 -36.38
N SER A 17 -3.57 11.45 -36.09
CA SER A 17 -4.13 11.53 -34.75
C SER A 17 -3.26 10.70 -33.80
N HIS A 18 -2.44 11.37 -33.01
CA HIS A 18 -1.73 10.76 -31.90
C HIS A 18 -2.78 10.41 -30.84
N GLY A 19 -3.30 9.19 -30.92
CA GLY A 19 -4.13 8.64 -29.87
C GLY A 19 -3.28 8.55 -28.62
N SER A 20 -3.53 9.43 -27.65
CA SER A 20 -3.01 9.28 -26.29
C SER A 20 -3.52 7.94 -25.77
N THR A 21 -2.67 6.91 -25.82
CA THR A 21 -2.96 5.63 -25.18
C THR A 21 -3.01 5.90 -23.69
N CYS A 22 -4.21 6.08 -23.16
CA CYS A 22 -4.42 6.08 -21.72
C CYS A 22 -3.92 4.72 -21.21
N ARG A 23 -2.83 4.72 -20.42
CA ARG A 23 -2.37 3.52 -19.74
C ARG A 23 -3.37 3.25 -18.63
N ALA A 24 -4.38 2.44 -18.92
CA ALA A 24 -5.26 1.86 -17.93
C ALA A 24 -4.64 0.56 -17.40
N ASP A 25 -4.73 0.34 -16.09
CA ASP A 25 -4.27 -0.90 -15.47
C ASP A 25 -5.30 -2.02 -15.68
N SER A 26 -4.82 -3.26 -15.84
CA SER A 26 -5.65 -4.45 -15.97
C SER A 26 -5.67 -5.22 -14.67
N TRP A 27 -6.86 -5.54 -14.18
CA TRP A 27 -7.09 -6.21 -12.90
C TRP A 27 -7.96 -7.45 -13.08
N GLY A 28 -7.65 -8.52 -12.34
CA GLY A 28 -8.52 -9.70 -12.24
C GLY A 28 -9.71 -9.49 -11.30
N PRO A 29 -10.65 -10.44 -11.25
CA PRO A 29 -11.75 -10.39 -10.27
C PRO A 29 -11.20 -10.55 -8.84
N ILE A 30 -11.80 -9.83 -7.89
CA ILE A 30 -11.47 -9.97 -6.47
C ILE A 30 -12.11 -11.24 -5.93
N THR A 31 -11.30 -12.10 -5.30
CA THR A 31 -11.76 -13.31 -4.62
C THR A 31 -11.48 -13.23 -3.12
N LYS A 32 -11.90 -14.24 -2.36
CA LYS A 32 -11.53 -14.33 -0.94
C LYS A 32 -10.07 -14.77 -0.82
N PHE A 33 -9.32 -14.14 0.05
CA PHE A 33 -7.92 -14.49 0.29
C PHE A 33 -7.56 -14.43 1.77
N GLU A 34 -6.51 -15.16 2.14
CA GLU A 34 -6.06 -15.30 3.53
C GLU A 34 -4.57 -14.93 3.63
N PHE A 35 -4.23 -14.16 4.65
CA PHE A 35 -2.87 -13.76 4.97
C PHE A 35 -2.50 -14.22 6.37
N ARG A 36 -1.32 -14.80 6.52
CA ARG A 36 -0.81 -15.31 7.81
C ARG A 36 0.21 -14.35 8.38
N SER A 37 0.30 -14.31 9.70
CA SER A 37 1.46 -13.72 10.38
C SER A 37 2.71 -14.57 10.11
N GLU A 38 3.91 -13.98 10.17
CA GLU A 38 5.18 -14.69 9.90
C GLU A 38 5.37 -15.93 10.79
N ASN A 39 4.84 -15.90 12.02
CA ASN A 39 4.92 -17.01 12.97
C ASN A 39 3.77 -18.03 12.84
N ASP A 40 2.90 -17.91 11.84
CA ASP A 40 1.74 -18.77 11.57
C ASP A 40 0.72 -18.88 12.72
N ARG A 41 0.74 -17.97 13.70
CA ARG A 41 -0.19 -17.98 14.83
C ARG A 41 -1.48 -17.21 14.57
N TYR A 42 -1.49 -16.34 13.58
CA TYR A 42 -2.63 -15.50 13.23
C TYR A 42 -2.90 -15.55 11.74
N LEU A 43 -4.17 -15.37 11.38
CA LEU A 43 -4.63 -15.36 10.00
C LEU A 43 -5.73 -14.32 9.82
N LEU A 44 -5.54 -13.40 8.89
CA LEU A 44 -6.61 -12.53 8.42
C LEU A 44 -7.22 -13.10 7.15
N ARG A 45 -8.54 -13.29 7.15
CA ARG A 45 -9.32 -13.56 5.95
C ARG A 45 -9.94 -12.28 5.45
N ILE A 46 -9.81 -12.03 4.15
CA ILE A 46 -10.51 -10.96 3.44
C ILE A 46 -11.64 -11.56 2.63
N GLU A 47 -12.84 -11.01 2.83
CA GLU A 47 -14.07 -11.41 2.15
C GLU A 47 -14.71 -10.20 1.48
N PRO A 48 -14.38 -9.93 0.20
CA PRO A 48 -15.10 -8.95 -0.60
C PRO A 48 -16.58 -9.35 -0.72
N HIS A 49 -17.45 -8.37 -0.95
CA HIS A 49 -18.85 -8.66 -1.23
C HIS A 49 -18.98 -9.43 -2.56
N ASN A 50 -19.90 -10.40 -2.65
CA ASN A 50 -20.08 -11.19 -3.88
C ASN A 50 -20.45 -10.32 -5.10
N ASN A 51 -21.16 -9.22 -4.86
CA ASN A 51 -21.43 -8.17 -5.84
C ASN A 51 -20.63 -6.90 -5.51
N TRP A 52 -19.32 -7.03 -5.34
CA TRP A 52 -18.45 -5.92 -4.94
C TRP A 52 -18.51 -4.69 -5.87
N PRO A 53 -18.69 -4.78 -7.21
CA PRO A 53 -18.70 -3.59 -8.05
C PRO A 53 -19.83 -2.61 -7.69
N ASP A 54 -20.97 -3.13 -7.24
CA ASP A 54 -22.14 -2.32 -6.86
C ASP A 54 -22.28 -2.13 -5.35
N LYS A 55 -21.33 -2.64 -4.56
CA LYS A 55 -21.39 -2.64 -3.08
C LYS A 55 -20.06 -2.18 -2.48
N PRO A 56 -19.63 -0.94 -2.77
CA PRO A 56 -18.45 -0.37 -2.11
C PRO A 56 -18.63 -0.36 -0.59
N GLY A 57 -17.54 -0.53 0.15
CA GLY A 57 -17.48 -0.47 1.62
C GLY A 57 -17.98 -1.75 2.32
N HIS A 58 -18.21 -2.83 1.56
CA HIS A 58 -18.74 -4.10 2.08
C HIS A 58 -17.69 -5.22 2.09
N CYS A 59 -16.40 -4.87 2.03
CA CYS A 59 -15.31 -5.83 2.23
C CYS A 59 -15.15 -6.16 3.71
N ARG A 60 -15.21 -7.44 4.08
CA ARG A 60 -15.08 -7.88 5.47
C ARG A 60 -13.69 -8.46 5.74
N GLY A 61 -13.03 -7.98 6.78
CA GLY A 61 -11.84 -8.59 7.36
C GLY A 61 -12.21 -9.42 8.60
N ILE A 62 -11.64 -10.61 8.72
CA ILE A 62 -11.84 -11.49 9.89
C ILE A 62 -10.48 -11.99 10.37
N LEU A 63 -10.09 -11.61 11.58
CA LEU A 63 -8.84 -12.05 12.20
C LEU A 63 -9.08 -13.27 13.07
N TYR A 64 -8.28 -14.30 12.86
CA TYR A 64 -8.28 -15.53 13.64
C TYR A 64 -6.96 -15.72 14.38
N ARG A 65 -7.04 -16.26 15.60
CA ARG A 65 -5.94 -16.95 16.26
C ARG A 65 -5.97 -18.43 15.90
N LEU A 66 -4.84 -18.93 15.43
CA LEU A 66 -4.67 -20.33 15.05
C LEU A 66 -4.14 -21.13 16.24
N ASN A 67 -4.81 -22.24 16.53
CA ASN A 67 -4.41 -23.23 17.53
C ASN A 67 -4.46 -24.62 16.88
N GLY A 68 -3.38 -24.97 16.17
CA GLY A 68 -3.39 -26.09 15.22
C GLY A 68 -4.34 -25.81 14.05
N GLU A 69 -5.24 -26.75 13.75
CA GLU A 69 -6.27 -26.57 12.71
C GLU A 69 -7.43 -25.67 13.14
N LYS A 70 -7.59 -25.44 14.46
CA LYS A 70 -8.70 -24.63 14.98
C LYS A 70 -8.45 -23.15 14.75
N ARG A 71 -9.45 -22.48 14.17
CA ARG A 71 -9.49 -21.04 13.97
C ARG A 71 -10.41 -20.42 15.01
N ASN A 72 -9.85 -19.57 15.88
CA ASN A 72 -10.61 -18.85 16.90
C ASN A 72 -10.72 -17.39 16.46
N GLU A 73 -11.93 -16.94 16.15
CA GLU A 73 -12.15 -15.55 15.73
C GLU A 73 -11.78 -14.58 16.86
N ILE A 74 -10.99 -13.56 16.53
CA ILE A 74 -10.65 -12.45 17.42
C ILE A 74 -11.58 -11.29 17.14
N TRP A 75 -11.76 -10.94 15.85
CA TRP A 75 -12.68 -9.92 15.41
C TRP A 75 -13.09 -10.12 13.95
N SER A 76 -14.23 -9.52 13.61
CA SER A 76 -14.80 -9.48 12.26
C SER A 76 -15.41 -8.10 12.00
N ARG A 77 -14.96 -7.38 10.97
CA ARG A 77 -15.36 -5.99 10.69
C ARG A 77 -15.38 -5.71 9.19
N PHE A 78 -16.22 -4.77 8.77
CA PHE A 78 -16.06 -4.15 7.46
C PHE A 78 -14.81 -3.27 7.49
N LEU A 79 -13.98 -3.42 6.46
CA LEU A 79 -12.80 -2.60 6.23
C LEU A 79 -13.22 -1.27 5.59
N VAL A 80 -12.38 -0.26 5.70
CA VAL A 80 -12.65 1.05 5.06
C VAL A 80 -12.50 0.98 3.54
N ASN A 81 -11.86 -0.08 3.03
CA ASN A 81 -11.75 -0.36 1.61
C ASN A 81 -13.12 -0.46 0.94
N ASN A 82 -13.23 0.14 -0.25
CA ASN A 82 -14.42 0.04 -1.07
C ASN A 82 -14.61 -1.40 -1.56
N HIS A 83 -13.55 -2.04 -2.07
CA HIS A 83 -13.65 -3.36 -2.68
C HIS A 83 -12.81 -4.41 -1.95
N ALA A 84 -11.51 -4.16 -1.81
CA ALA A 84 -10.59 -4.97 -1.00
C ALA A 84 -9.20 -4.32 -0.95
N PRO A 85 -8.42 -4.58 0.11
CA PRO A 85 -7.00 -4.24 0.10
C PRO A 85 -6.23 -5.11 -0.91
N VAL A 86 -5.18 -4.55 -1.50
CA VAL A 86 -4.29 -5.30 -2.41
C VAL A 86 -3.30 -6.15 -1.62
N SER A 87 -2.73 -5.59 -0.54
CA SER A 87 -1.80 -6.29 0.34
C SER A 87 -2.22 -6.18 1.80
N VAL A 88 -1.85 -7.18 2.60
CA VAL A 88 -2.19 -7.27 4.02
C VAL A 88 -1.04 -7.87 4.79
N PHE A 89 -0.79 -7.33 5.98
CA PHE A 89 0.23 -7.77 6.92
C PHE A 89 -0.41 -7.96 8.30
N VAL A 90 -0.16 -9.12 8.92
CA VAL A 90 -0.68 -9.46 10.25
C VAL A 90 0.47 -9.53 11.25
N ALA A 91 0.43 -8.73 12.31
CA ALA A 91 1.47 -8.72 13.31
C ALA A 91 1.56 -10.07 14.04
N ASN A 92 2.77 -10.50 14.37
CA ASN A 92 3.01 -11.77 15.09
C ASN A 92 2.39 -11.81 16.49
N THR A 93 2.02 -10.66 17.05
CA THR A 93 1.29 -10.51 18.31
C THR A 93 -0.23 -10.64 18.14
N GLY A 94 -0.75 -10.45 16.93
CA GLY A 94 -2.18 -10.35 16.62
C GLY A 94 -2.82 -9.01 17.02
N ASN A 95 -2.04 -8.06 17.53
CA ASN A 95 -2.55 -6.76 18.00
C ASN A 95 -2.81 -5.77 16.86
N TYR A 96 -2.16 -5.96 15.71
CA TYR A 96 -2.27 -5.05 14.57
C TYR A 96 -2.40 -5.80 13.26
N VAL A 97 -3.16 -5.19 12.36
CA VAL A 97 -3.27 -5.55 10.96
C VAL A 97 -3.01 -4.29 10.14
N VAL A 98 -2.14 -4.38 9.15
CA VAL A 98 -1.88 -3.31 8.20
C VAL A 98 -2.36 -3.76 6.83
N THR A 99 -3.19 -2.96 6.17
CA THR A 99 -3.59 -3.19 4.79
C THR A 99 -3.02 -2.10 3.90
N MET A 100 -2.75 -2.44 2.64
CA MET A 100 -2.22 -1.50 1.67
C MET A 100 -3.03 -1.53 0.38
N ASP A 101 -3.24 -0.32 -0.12
CA ASP A 101 -3.96 0.02 -1.34
C ASP A 101 -5.43 -0.40 -1.38
N GLU A 102 -6.10 0.06 -2.44
CA GLU A 102 -7.45 -0.34 -2.81
C GLU A 102 -7.40 -1.05 -4.17
N TRP A 103 -8.13 -2.15 -4.28
CA TRP A 103 -8.24 -2.87 -5.55
C TRP A 103 -8.89 -1.96 -6.61
N HIS A 104 -8.29 -1.90 -7.81
CA HIS A 104 -8.56 -0.93 -8.90
C HIS A 104 -8.14 0.53 -8.66
N SER A 105 -7.70 0.89 -7.45
CA SER A 105 -7.34 2.26 -7.08
C SER A 105 -6.07 2.28 -6.20
N VAL A 106 -4.95 1.79 -6.73
CA VAL A 106 -3.68 1.80 -5.99
C VAL A 106 -3.30 3.23 -5.62
N GLY A 107 -2.89 3.43 -4.37
CA GLY A 107 -2.59 4.76 -3.82
C GLY A 107 -3.79 5.56 -3.31
N GLU A 108 -5.04 5.07 -3.39
CA GLU A 108 -6.21 5.72 -2.76
C GLU A 108 -6.27 5.48 -1.25
N LEU A 109 -5.96 4.25 -0.83
CA LEU A 109 -5.78 3.86 0.58
C LEU A 109 -4.37 3.24 0.80
N PRO A 110 -3.28 4.02 0.63
CA PRO A 110 -1.91 3.52 0.69
C PRO A 110 -1.63 2.61 1.89
N VAL A 111 -1.96 3.09 3.09
CA VAL A 111 -1.78 2.31 4.32
C VAL A 111 -2.96 2.54 5.23
N VAL A 112 -3.56 1.45 5.71
CA VAL A 112 -4.57 1.48 6.77
C VAL A 112 -4.12 0.60 7.91
N VAL A 113 -4.16 1.14 9.13
CA VAL A 113 -3.79 0.44 10.36
C VAL A 113 -5.03 0.12 11.15
N TYR A 114 -5.19 -1.14 11.50
CA TYR A 114 -6.25 -1.65 12.36
C TYR A 114 -5.68 -2.20 13.66
N GLY A 115 -6.37 -1.93 14.77
CA GLY A 115 -6.00 -2.36 16.11
C GLY A 115 -6.51 -3.76 16.47
N LYS A 116 -6.30 -4.14 17.74
CA LYS A 116 -6.47 -5.50 18.25
C LYS A 116 -7.91 -6.03 18.20
N ARG A 117 -8.91 -5.16 18.06
CA ARG A 117 -10.34 -5.50 17.93
C ARG A 117 -10.90 -5.13 16.55
N GLY A 118 -10.01 -4.87 15.58
CA GLY A 118 -10.38 -4.40 14.25
C GLY A 118 -10.85 -2.95 14.22
N GLU A 119 -10.58 -2.15 15.26
CA GLU A 119 -10.82 -0.72 15.25
C GLU A 119 -9.85 -0.02 14.29
N LEU A 120 -10.32 1.00 13.59
CA LEU A 120 -9.47 1.83 12.73
C LEU A 120 -8.55 2.68 13.61
N VAL A 121 -7.24 2.55 13.42
CA VAL A 121 -6.22 3.37 14.09
C VAL A 121 -5.86 4.57 13.19
N ARG A 122 -5.54 4.29 11.92
CA ARG A 122 -5.10 5.30 10.96
C ARG A 122 -5.43 4.91 9.53
N VAL A 123 -5.75 5.92 8.72
CA VAL A 123 -5.68 5.87 7.25
C VAL A 123 -4.61 6.87 6.83
N HIS A 124 -3.64 6.42 6.05
CA HIS A 124 -2.65 7.30 5.44
C HIS A 124 -2.96 7.53 3.97
N SER A 125 -2.75 8.77 3.52
CA SER A 125 -2.59 9.11 2.12
C SER A 125 -1.11 9.08 1.75
N THR A 126 -0.77 9.22 0.46
CA THR A 126 0.63 9.37 0.03
C THR A 126 1.26 10.60 0.68
N ASP A 127 0.50 11.68 0.84
CA ASP A 127 0.95 12.91 1.48
C ASP A 127 1.26 12.70 2.97
N SER A 128 0.42 11.98 3.72
CA SER A 128 0.69 11.71 5.13
C SER A 128 1.75 10.64 5.38
N LEU A 129 2.19 9.95 4.31
CA LEU A 129 3.41 9.14 4.30
C LEU A 129 4.66 9.95 3.90
N GLY A 130 4.50 11.26 3.71
CA GLY A 130 5.58 12.17 3.30
C GLY A 130 6.04 11.95 1.86
N LEU A 131 5.19 11.43 0.97
CA LEU A 131 5.55 11.09 -0.41
C LEU A 131 5.19 12.17 -1.44
N LYS A 132 4.66 13.30 -0.99
CA LYS A 132 4.26 14.40 -1.86
C LYS A 132 5.40 14.92 -2.73
N ASP A 133 6.60 14.98 -2.16
CA ASP A 133 7.81 15.47 -2.81
C ASP A 133 8.61 14.36 -3.51
N ASP A 134 8.11 13.11 -3.54
CA ASP A 134 8.75 11.96 -4.21
C ASP A 134 8.01 11.54 -5.49
N ILE A 135 7.16 12.42 -6.05
CA ILE A 135 6.21 12.06 -7.10
C ILE A 135 6.90 11.58 -8.39
N GLU A 136 8.13 12.03 -8.65
CA GLU A 136 8.96 11.62 -9.77
C GLU A 136 9.37 10.14 -9.72
N HIS A 137 9.35 9.54 -8.53
CA HIS A 137 9.62 8.11 -8.33
C HIS A 137 8.35 7.25 -8.46
N ILE A 138 7.18 7.87 -8.51
CA ILE A 138 5.89 7.17 -8.47
C ILE A 138 5.31 7.09 -9.88
N LYS A 139 5.23 5.87 -10.41
CA LYS A 139 4.53 5.61 -11.66
C LYS A 139 3.04 5.88 -11.51
N GLN A 140 2.49 6.66 -12.45
CA GLN A 140 1.08 7.01 -12.49
C GLN A 140 0.38 6.41 -13.71
N THR A 141 -0.85 6.01 -13.51
CA THR A 141 -1.80 5.64 -14.56
C THR A 141 -3.06 6.49 -14.42
N VAL A 142 -4.09 6.22 -15.22
CA VAL A 142 -5.35 6.99 -15.17
C VAL A 142 -6.00 6.95 -13.78
N SER A 143 -5.87 5.84 -13.06
CA SER A 143 -6.59 5.58 -11.81
C SER A 143 -5.71 5.05 -10.68
N SER A 144 -4.37 5.06 -10.83
CA SER A 144 -3.48 4.47 -9.83
C SER A 144 -2.15 5.22 -9.69
N TYR A 145 -1.69 5.27 -8.45
CA TYR A 145 -0.40 5.79 -8.02
C TYR A 145 0.39 4.62 -7.45
N TRP A 146 1.33 4.06 -8.22
CA TRP A 146 2.07 2.85 -7.86
C TRP A 146 3.22 3.16 -6.90
N TRP A 147 2.89 3.72 -5.74
CA TRP A 147 3.83 4.29 -4.77
C TRP A 147 4.69 3.24 -4.06
N ASN A 148 4.19 2.00 -3.95
CA ASN A 148 4.85 0.88 -3.28
C ASN A 148 5.36 -0.19 -4.28
N GLU A 149 5.49 0.15 -5.57
CA GLU A 149 6.11 -0.73 -6.56
C GLU A 149 7.51 -1.14 -6.10
N ASP A 150 7.80 -2.44 -6.15
CA ASP A 150 9.02 -3.08 -5.67
C ASP A 150 9.42 -2.75 -4.22
N SER A 151 8.45 -2.40 -3.38
CA SER A 151 8.68 -2.16 -1.96
C SER A 151 8.85 -3.44 -1.15
N THR A 152 9.49 -3.32 0.02
CA THR A 152 9.57 -4.39 1.03
C THR A 152 8.95 -3.91 2.32
N SER A 153 7.94 -4.63 2.81
CA SER A 153 7.19 -4.26 4.02
C SER A 153 7.23 -5.34 5.08
N PHE A 154 7.41 -4.97 6.35
CA PHE A 154 7.56 -5.91 7.46
C PHE A 154 7.30 -5.25 8.82
N PHE A 155 6.98 -6.06 9.83
CA PHE A 155 6.84 -5.58 11.20
C PHE A 155 8.19 -5.46 11.91
N GLY A 156 8.26 -4.52 12.86
CA GLY A 156 9.34 -4.43 13.84
C GLY A 156 9.35 -5.60 14.83
N PRO A 157 10.40 -5.70 15.67
CA PRO A 157 10.64 -6.85 16.54
C PRO A 157 9.47 -7.13 17.50
N GLU A 158 8.88 -6.08 18.07
CA GLU A 158 7.75 -6.20 19.01
C GLU A 158 6.37 -6.16 18.31
N GLY A 159 6.34 -5.99 16.98
CA GLY A 159 5.10 -5.84 16.22
C GLY A 159 4.33 -4.54 16.49
N GLU A 160 4.97 -3.54 17.11
CA GLU A 160 4.40 -2.20 17.38
C GLU A 160 4.83 -1.15 16.34
N THR A 161 5.73 -1.52 15.43
CA THR A 161 6.19 -0.68 14.33
C THR A 161 5.99 -1.41 13.01
N PHE A 162 5.66 -0.69 11.94
CA PHE A 162 5.63 -1.23 10.59
C PHE A 162 6.59 -0.47 9.69
N PHE A 163 7.36 -1.20 8.91
CA PHE A 163 8.38 -0.67 8.02
C PHE A 163 7.95 -0.88 6.57
N ILE A 164 8.19 0.12 5.72
CA ILE A 164 8.03 0.03 4.28
C ILE A 164 9.30 0.62 3.65
N ARG A 165 10.08 -0.20 2.97
CA ARG A 165 11.22 0.24 2.18
C ARG A 165 10.78 0.39 0.73
N LEU A 166 10.79 1.62 0.23
CA LEU A 166 10.44 1.94 -1.15
C LEU A 166 11.64 1.68 -2.07
N HIS A 167 11.38 1.44 -3.36
CA HIS A 167 12.42 1.01 -4.30
C HIS A 167 13.52 2.07 -4.52
N TRP A 168 13.20 3.36 -4.36
CA TRP A 168 14.18 4.47 -4.41
C TRP A 168 14.95 4.66 -3.10
N GLY A 169 14.73 3.80 -2.10
CA GLY A 169 15.52 3.76 -0.89
C GLY A 169 15.01 4.64 0.25
N LYS A 170 13.82 5.23 0.15
CA LYS A 170 13.13 5.82 1.31
C LYS A 170 12.62 4.71 2.24
N LEU A 171 12.80 4.89 3.55
CA LEU A 171 12.28 3.99 4.57
C LEU A 171 11.18 4.71 5.34
N LEU A 172 9.95 4.20 5.24
CA LEU A 172 8.84 4.64 6.07
C LEU A 172 8.79 3.78 7.33
N MET A 173 8.58 4.43 8.48
CA MET A 173 8.45 3.79 9.78
C MET A 173 7.16 4.28 10.42
N LEU A 174 6.25 3.38 10.77
CA LEU A 174 4.97 3.73 11.36
C LEU A 174 4.89 3.21 12.79
N GLU A 175 4.59 4.06 13.78
CA GLU A 175 4.22 3.62 15.13
C GLU A 175 2.77 3.17 15.09
N LEU A 176 2.49 1.90 15.39
CA LEU A 176 1.16 1.33 15.16
C LEU A 176 0.15 1.67 16.27
N ARG A 177 0.59 2.26 17.38
CA ARG A 177 -0.28 2.63 18.49
C ARG A 177 -1.28 3.71 18.08
N ASP A 178 -0.79 4.75 17.42
CA ASP A 178 -1.51 5.92 16.91
C ASP A 178 -1.52 5.96 15.38
N GLY A 179 -0.60 5.23 14.75
CA GLY A 179 -0.42 5.20 13.30
C GLY A 179 0.39 6.38 12.81
N ASP A 180 1.27 6.96 13.63
CA ASP A 180 2.07 8.09 13.21
C ASP A 180 3.26 7.66 12.36
N LEU A 181 3.59 8.49 11.35
CA LEU A 181 4.85 8.38 10.64
C LEU A 181 5.98 8.85 11.56
N MET A 182 6.92 7.94 11.83
CA MET A 182 8.07 8.17 12.67
C MET A 182 9.23 8.73 11.83
N ASP A 183 9.12 9.98 11.42
CA ASP A 183 10.21 10.73 10.76
C ASP A 183 11.08 11.49 11.80
N ASP A 184 12.01 12.31 11.31
CA ASP A 184 12.91 13.08 12.17
C ASP A 184 12.14 14.11 13.02
N GLU A 185 11.08 14.74 12.47
CA GLU A 185 10.26 15.70 13.21
C GLU A 185 9.49 15.01 14.34
N TRP A 186 8.87 13.86 14.05
CA TRP A 186 8.22 13.03 15.06
C TRP A 186 9.22 12.60 16.14
N TYR A 187 10.42 12.18 15.76
CA TYR A 187 11.45 11.76 16.70
C TYR A 187 11.89 12.89 17.63
N GLU A 188 12.05 14.10 17.10
CA GLU A 188 12.42 15.29 17.89
C GLU A 188 11.39 15.62 18.98
N ILE A 189 10.11 15.32 18.74
CA ILE A 189 9.03 15.47 19.72
C ILE A 189 8.99 14.30 20.70
N ALA A 190 9.18 13.08 20.22
CA ALA A 190 9.04 11.85 21.01
C ALA A 190 10.30 11.49 21.83
N LYS A 191 11.46 12.09 21.51
CA LYS A 191 12.73 11.72 22.12
C LYS A 191 12.73 11.92 23.63
N GLY A 192 13.32 10.95 24.34
CA GLY A 192 13.46 10.97 25.79
C GLY A 192 12.52 10.00 26.50
N TRP A 193 11.20 10.23 26.44
CA TRP A 193 10.23 9.43 27.22
C TRP A 193 9.58 8.32 26.39
N ALA A 194 9.00 8.65 25.23
CA ALA A 194 8.32 7.68 24.37
C ALA A 194 9.30 6.95 23.44
N MET A 195 10.32 7.66 22.96
CA MET A 195 11.34 7.12 22.07
C MET A 195 12.76 7.49 22.53
N PRO A 196 13.35 6.78 23.49
CA PRO A 196 14.76 6.96 23.83
C PRO A 196 15.67 6.71 22.61
N GLU A 197 16.78 7.44 22.50
CA GLU A 197 17.75 7.29 21.39
C GLU A 197 18.18 5.84 21.16
N LYS A 198 18.39 5.09 22.24
CA LYS A 198 18.71 3.66 22.17
C LYS A 198 17.63 2.85 21.46
N LYS A 199 16.34 3.14 21.71
CA LYS A 199 15.20 2.45 21.07
C LYS A 199 15.11 2.86 19.60
N TRP A 200 15.23 4.15 19.30
CA TRP A 200 15.24 4.69 17.94
C TRP A 200 16.34 4.04 17.08
N LYS A 201 17.56 4.00 17.59
CA LYS A 201 18.71 3.36 16.94
C LYS A 201 18.47 1.86 16.73
N ALA A 202 17.94 1.16 17.73
CA ALA A 202 17.66 -0.28 17.63
C ALA A 202 16.64 -0.61 16.53
N LEU A 203 15.60 0.23 16.35
CA LEU A 203 14.64 0.06 15.25
C LEU A 203 15.29 0.23 13.88
N HIS A 204 16.16 1.23 13.72
CA HIS A 204 16.91 1.44 12.48
C HIS A 204 17.88 0.29 12.18
N ASP A 205 18.61 -0.17 13.18
CA ASP A 205 19.53 -1.30 13.04
C ASP A 205 18.78 -2.58 12.66
N TYR A 206 17.61 -2.81 13.27
CA TYR A 206 16.72 -3.92 12.92
C TYR A 206 16.24 -3.84 11.46
N ALA A 207 15.78 -2.67 11.02
CA ALA A 207 15.35 -2.48 9.64
C ALA A 207 16.48 -2.75 8.64
N LYS A 208 17.68 -2.23 8.91
CA LYS A 208 18.88 -2.50 8.10
C LYS A 208 19.21 -3.98 8.03
N GLN A 209 19.13 -4.69 9.16
CA GLN A 209 19.37 -6.13 9.20
C GLN A 209 18.34 -6.90 8.37
N LYS A 210 17.05 -6.58 8.50
CA LYS A 210 15.94 -7.23 7.77
C LYS A 210 16.01 -7.00 6.27
N LEU A 211 16.39 -5.81 5.83
CA LEU A 211 16.52 -5.47 4.41
C LEU A 211 17.76 -6.06 3.75
N GLY A 212 18.70 -6.59 4.55
CA GLY A 212 20.02 -7.02 4.10
C GLY A 212 20.91 -5.83 3.73
N ALA A 213 22.22 -5.99 3.87
CA ALA A 213 23.19 -5.01 3.40
C ALA A 213 23.27 -5.03 1.85
N LYS A 214 22.24 -4.53 1.16
CA LYS A 214 22.44 -4.05 -0.21
C LYS A 214 22.93 -2.60 -0.12
N PRO A 215 24.11 -2.27 -0.68
CA PRO A 215 24.58 -0.89 -0.73
C PRO A 215 23.51 -0.06 -1.44
N THR A 216 23.13 1.05 -0.83
CA THR A 216 22.46 2.14 -1.53
C THR A 216 23.30 2.47 -2.75
N ALA A 217 22.76 2.25 -3.95
CA ALA A 217 23.26 2.96 -5.12
C ALA A 217 23.03 4.44 -4.82
N GLN A 218 24.12 5.14 -4.50
CA GLN A 218 24.14 6.59 -4.51
C GLN A 218 24.03 7.07 -5.98
N PRO A 219 23.45 8.27 -6.19
CA PRO A 219 22.97 8.74 -7.49
C PRO A 219 24.03 8.78 -8.60
#